data_AF-A0A7Y4GYW9-F1
#
_entry.id   AF-A0A7Y4GYW9-F1
#
_cell.length_a   1.000
_cell.length_b   1.000
_cell.length_c   1.000
_cell.angle_alpha   90.00
_cell.angle_beta   90.00
_cell.angle_gamma   90.00
#
_symmetry.space_group_name_H-M   'P 1'
#
loop_
_entity.id
_entity.type
_entity.pdbx_description
1 polymer ?
#
loop_
_entity_poly.entity_id
_entity_poly.type
_entity_poly.pdbx_seq_one_letter_code
_entity_poly.pdbx_strand_id
1 'polypeptide(L)'
;MAVPVRQSCCSAMPPAAGAFAQQFLLGLKDDSYSATAMRRYDRLTRIERPQRPWTLVHCWSHLRRRFVKLMRNTKSPIAEAAVKQIASLHAIEATVRGASPQARLVARKTYSAPIVDALKP
;
A
#
# COMPACT_ATOMS: atom_id res chain seq x y z
N MET A 1 29.22 -13.02 3.52
CA MET A 1 29.18 -11.62 4.01
C MET A 1 27.72 -11.21 4.17
N ALA A 2 27.25 -11.09 5.42
CA ALA A 2 25.85 -10.78 5.72
C ALA A 2 25.61 -9.27 5.64
N VAL A 3 24.67 -8.84 4.80
CA VAL A 3 24.24 -7.43 4.72
C VAL A 3 23.30 -7.14 5.89
N PRO A 4 23.61 -6.19 6.78
CA PRO A 4 22.76 -5.89 7.92
C PRO A 4 21.49 -5.16 7.44
N VAL A 5 20.33 -5.75 7.74
CA VAL A 5 19.03 -5.11 7.57
C VAL A 5 18.90 -4.02 8.63
N ARG A 6 19.14 -2.75 8.24
CA ARG A 6 18.87 -1.59 9.09
C ARG A 6 17.37 -1.48 9.36
N GLN A 7 16.93 -1.99 10.50
CA GLN A 7 15.71 -1.56 11.17
C GLN A 7 15.94 -0.14 11.71
N SER A 8 15.50 0.91 11.01
CA SER A 8 15.02 2.15 11.63
C SER A 8 14.64 3.18 10.55
N CYS A 9 13.34 3.31 10.25
CA CYS A 9 12.78 4.49 9.57
C CYS A 9 11.38 4.86 10.13
N CYS A 10 10.99 4.35 11.31
CA CYS A 10 9.64 4.58 11.86
C CYS A 10 9.56 5.63 12.97
N SER A 11 10.64 6.31 13.33
CA SER A 11 10.58 7.39 14.32
C SER A 11 11.15 8.66 13.70
N ALA A 12 10.35 9.73 13.72
CA ALA A 12 10.62 11.08 13.22
C ALA A 12 10.50 11.28 11.69
N MET A 13 9.26 11.28 11.19
CA MET A 13 8.95 12.08 10.01
C MET A 13 8.59 13.51 10.48
N PRO A 14 9.27 14.56 10.02
CA PRO A 14 9.01 15.93 10.46
C PRO A 14 7.57 16.35 10.13
N PRO A 15 6.93 17.22 10.93
CA PRO A 15 5.55 17.65 10.73
C PRO A 15 5.30 18.34 9.36
N ALA A 16 6.35 18.73 8.65
CA ALA A 16 6.32 19.29 7.29
C ALA A 16 6.21 18.26 6.15
N ALA A 17 6.14 16.96 6.43
CA ALA A 17 6.07 15.91 5.41
C ALA A 17 4.89 16.04 4.44
N GLY A 18 3.80 16.70 4.85
CA GLY A 18 2.65 16.98 3.98
C GLY A 18 2.93 18.05 2.93
N ALA A 19 3.65 19.11 3.28
CA ALA A 19 4.01 20.19 2.36
C ALA A 19 5.13 19.78 1.40
N PHE A 20 6.12 19.03 1.90
CA PHE A 20 7.21 18.50 1.06
C PHE A 20 6.69 17.45 0.07
N ALA A 21 5.76 16.60 0.49
CA ALA A 21 5.10 15.67 -0.42
C ALA A 21 4.31 16.40 -1.52
N GLN A 22 3.61 17.50 -1.23
CA GLN A 22 2.90 18.26 -2.27
C GLN A 22 3.83 18.72 -3.39
N GLN A 23 4.98 19.32 -3.04
CA GLN A 23 5.91 19.90 -4.00
C GLN A 23 6.59 18.82 -4.86
N PHE A 24 6.95 17.69 -4.27
CA PHE A 24 7.48 16.53 -5.00
C PHE A 24 6.44 15.87 -5.91
N LEU A 25 5.20 15.74 -5.44
CA LEU A 25 4.14 15.03 -6.17
C LEU A 25 3.56 15.85 -7.35
N LEU A 26 3.58 17.19 -7.30
CA LEU A 26 3.13 18.05 -8.40
C LEU A 26 3.89 17.79 -9.72
N GLY A 27 5.13 17.28 -9.65
CA GLY A 27 5.91 16.88 -10.82
C GLY A 27 5.58 15.49 -11.38
N LEU A 28 4.83 14.66 -10.65
CA LEU A 28 4.43 13.33 -11.10
C LEU A 28 3.23 13.43 -12.03
N LYS A 29 3.37 12.86 -13.22
CA LYS A 29 2.36 12.84 -14.28
C LYS A 29 1.41 11.64 -14.19
N ASP A 30 1.63 10.75 -13.23
CA ASP A 30 0.80 9.55 -13.04
C ASP A 30 -0.50 9.85 -12.29
N ASP A 31 -1.59 9.20 -12.73
CA ASP A 31 -2.96 9.39 -12.21
C ASP A 31 -3.17 8.78 -10.80
N SER A 32 -2.25 7.93 -10.33
CA SER A 32 -2.37 7.21 -9.06
C SER A 32 -1.09 7.28 -8.22
N TYR A 33 -1.22 7.67 -6.95
CA TYR A 33 -0.12 7.70 -5.99
C TYR A 33 -0.41 6.83 -4.75
N SER A 34 0.54 5.97 -4.40
CA SER A 34 0.48 5.15 -3.18
C SER A 34 1.04 5.93 -1.99
N ALA A 35 0.13 6.49 -1.19
CA ALA A 35 0.51 7.25 0.00
C ALA A 35 0.66 6.38 1.25
N THR A 36 1.77 6.56 1.95
CA THR A 36 2.04 5.99 3.27
C THR A 36 1.29 6.80 4.34
N ALA A 37 0.32 6.20 5.02
CA ALA A 37 -0.48 6.80 6.12
C ALA A 37 -1.68 7.67 5.70
N MET A 38 -2.84 7.01 5.67
CA MET A 38 -4.18 7.56 5.49
C MET A 38 -4.49 8.73 6.44
N ARG A 39 -5.26 9.70 5.93
CA ARG A 39 -5.76 10.94 6.54
C ARG A 39 -4.93 12.21 6.34
N ARG A 40 -3.59 12.16 6.35
CA ARG A 40 -2.78 13.37 6.05
C ARG A 40 -2.75 13.73 4.57
N TYR A 41 -3.00 12.76 3.70
CA TYR A 41 -2.95 12.91 2.25
C TYR A 41 -4.32 13.13 1.60
N ASP A 42 -5.42 13.09 2.37
CA ASP A 42 -6.77 13.38 1.87
C ASP A 42 -6.86 14.83 1.35
N ARG A 43 -6.02 15.74 1.88
CA ARG A 43 -5.90 17.10 1.34
C ARG A 43 -5.42 17.10 -0.10
N LEU A 44 -4.63 16.10 -0.49
CA LEU A 44 -4.05 16.03 -1.82
C LEU A 44 -5.07 15.71 -2.91
N THR A 45 -6.16 14.99 -2.58
CA THR A 45 -7.24 14.71 -3.54
C THR A 45 -8.07 15.95 -3.85
N ARG A 46 -7.91 17.03 -3.07
CA ARG A 46 -8.61 18.31 -3.22
C ARG A 46 -7.78 19.37 -3.94
N ILE A 47 -6.55 19.04 -4.35
CA ILE A 47 -5.68 19.94 -5.12
C ILE A 47 -6.12 19.86 -6.58
N GLU A 48 -6.54 20.99 -7.16
CA GLU A 48 -6.86 21.08 -8.57
C GLU A 48 -5.60 20.92 -9.42
N ARG A 49 -5.68 20.03 -10.42
CA ARG A 49 -4.58 19.75 -11.34
C ARG A 49 -5.10 19.79 -12.78
N PRO A 50 -4.27 20.24 -13.74
CA PRO A 50 -4.66 20.25 -15.16
C PRO A 50 -4.96 18.86 -15.74
N GLN A 51 -4.38 17.80 -15.16
CA GLN A 51 -4.62 16.42 -15.60
C GLN A 51 -5.91 15.87 -14.96
N ARG A 52 -5.79 15.35 -13.73
CA ARG A 52 -6.86 14.70 -12.96
C ARG A 52 -6.54 14.79 -11.46
N PRO A 53 -7.55 14.79 -10.57
CA PRO A 53 -7.32 14.63 -9.14
C PRO A 53 -6.63 13.29 -8.85
N TRP A 54 -5.76 13.26 -7.85
CA TRP A 54 -5.14 12.00 -7.46
C TRP A 54 -6.14 11.02 -6.87
N THR A 55 -6.02 9.75 -7.28
CA THR A 55 -6.65 8.64 -6.57
C THR A 55 -5.70 8.11 -5.51
N LEU A 56 -6.12 8.19 -4.24
CA LEU A 56 -5.36 7.60 -3.14
C LEU A 56 -5.51 6.08 -3.17
N VAL A 57 -4.38 5.36 -3.15
CA VAL A 57 -4.40 3.89 -3.05
C VAL A 57 -3.91 3.38 -1.70
N HIS A 58 -4.63 2.38 -1.23
CA HIS A 58 -4.39 1.53 -0.07
C HIS A 58 -3.12 0.67 -0.16
N CYS A 59 -2.07 0.88 0.64
CA CYS A 59 -0.93 -0.05 0.63
C CYS A 59 -1.17 -1.29 1.51
N TRP A 60 -1.09 -2.48 0.91
CA TRP A 60 -1.25 -3.79 1.58
C TRP A 60 -0.29 -4.01 2.75
N SER A 61 0.95 -3.54 2.66
CA SER A 61 1.94 -3.66 3.74
C SER A 61 1.50 -2.95 5.02
N HIS A 62 0.84 -1.79 4.90
CA HIS A 62 0.35 -1.04 6.05
C HIS A 62 -0.88 -1.70 6.67
N LEU A 63 -1.80 -2.19 5.83
CA LEU A 63 -2.96 -2.93 6.29
C LEU A 63 -2.54 -4.20 7.06
N ARG A 64 -1.60 -4.96 6.52
CA ARG A 64 -1.02 -6.14 7.18
C ARG A 64 -0.45 -5.81 8.55
N ARG A 65 0.31 -4.71 8.69
CA ARG A 65 0.89 -4.29 9.98
C ARG A 65 -0.19 -4.04 11.04
N ARG A 66 -1.32 -3.44 10.65
CA ARG A 66 -2.46 -3.23 11.55
C ARG A 66 -3.08 -4.55 12.00
N PHE A 67 -3.33 -5.48 11.08
CA PHE A 67 -3.89 -6.79 11.43
C PHE A 67 -2.95 -7.64 12.27
N VAL A 68 -1.64 -7.63 12.00
CA VAL A 68 -0.66 -8.32 12.86
C VAL A 68 -0.68 -7.76 14.29
N LYS A 69 -0.77 -6.43 14.44
CA LYS A 69 -0.89 -5.82 15.78
C LYS A 69 -2.19 -6.25 16.47
N LEU A 70 -3.31 -6.25 15.76
CA LEU A 70 -4.60 -6.68 16.28
C LEU A 70 -4.56 -8.15 16.70
N MET A 71 -4.11 -9.04 15.83
CA MET A 71 -3.93 -10.47 16.08
C MET A 71 -3.09 -10.72 17.34
N ARG A 72 -1.97 -10.00 17.52
CA ARG A 72 -1.11 -10.13 18.71
C ARG A 72 -1.80 -9.69 20.01
N ASN A 73 -2.64 -8.65 19.93
CA ASN A 73 -3.27 -8.07 21.11
C ASN A 73 -4.55 -8.80 21.52
N THR A 74 -5.30 -9.33 20.56
CA THR A 74 -6.65 -9.87 20.81
C THR A 74 -6.82 -11.34 20.45
N LYS A 75 -5.82 -11.97 19.80
CA LYS A 75 -5.91 -13.32 19.23
C LYS A 75 -7.13 -13.48 18.30
N SER A 76 -7.54 -12.40 17.63
CA SER A 76 -8.71 -12.40 16.75
C SER A 76 -8.50 -13.33 15.55
N PRO A 77 -9.38 -14.33 15.33
CA PRO A 77 -9.29 -15.22 14.17
C PRO A 77 -9.52 -14.48 12.85
N ILE A 78 -10.33 -13.41 12.86
CA ILE A 78 -10.57 -12.55 11.70
C ILE A 78 -9.28 -11.81 11.31
N ALA A 79 -8.52 -11.31 12.30
CA ALA A 79 -7.24 -10.65 12.04
C ALA A 79 -6.21 -11.63 11.47
N GLU A 80 -6.18 -12.87 11.95
CA GLU A 80 -5.31 -13.92 11.41
C GLU A 80 -5.66 -14.27 9.97
N ALA A 81 -6.96 -14.45 9.67
CA ALA A 81 -7.45 -14.70 8.31
C ALA A 81 -7.07 -13.57 7.35
N ALA A 82 -7.24 -12.31 7.77
CA ALA A 82 -6.85 -11.15 6.98
C ALA A 82 -5.33 -11.12 6.69
N VAL A 83 -4.48 -11.45 7.67
CA VAL A 83 -3.02 -11.55 7.46
C VAL A 83 -2.68 -12.63 6.44
N LYS A 84 -3.34 -13.80 6.50
CA LYS A 84 -3.15 -14.90 5.55
C LYS A 84 -3.56 -14.49 4.14
N GLN A 85 -4.72 -13.86 3.97
CA GLN A 85 -5.17 -13.38 2.66
C GLN A 85 -4.22 -12.32 2.06
N ILE A 86 -3.73 -11.38 2.87
CA ILE A 86 -2.74 -10.39 2.40
C ILE A 86 -1.40 -11.06 2.04
N ALA A 87 -1.00 -12.12 2.75
CA ALA A 87 0.19 -12.89 2.40
C ALA A 87 0.04 -13.57 1.04
N SER A 88 -1.14 -14.10 0.71
CA SER A 88 -1.44 -14.66 -0.62
C SER A 88 -1.31 -13.63 -1.74
N LEU A 89 -1.72 -12.38 -1.52
CA LEU A 89 -1.52 -11.29 -2.48
C LEU A 89 -0.03 -11.07 -2.77
N HIS A 90 0.82 -11.07 -1.74
CA HIS A 90 2.26 -10.92 -1.92
C HIS A 90 2.91 -12.14 -2.59
N ALA A 91 2.40 -13.34 -2.37
CA ALA A 91 2.86 -14.53 -3.06
C ALA A 91 2.60 -14.41 -4.57
N ILE A 92 1.41 -13.96 -4.98
CA ILE A 92 1.09 -13.70 -6.40
C ILE A 92 2.04 -12.66 -6.99
N GLU A 93 2.23 -11.51 -6.31
CA GLU A 93 3.15 -10.47 -6.81
C GLU A 93 4.61 -10.95 -6.90
N ALA A 94 5.03 -11.91 -6.08
CA ALA A 94 6.34 -12.53 -6.19
C ALA A 94 6.49 -13.36 -7.47
N THR A 95 5.43 -14.06 -7.91
CA THR A 95 5.45 -14.88 -9.13
C THR A 95 5.60 -14.07 -10.42
N VAL A 96 5.12 -12.83 -10.42
CA VAL A 96 5.15 -11.93 -11.60
C VAL A 96 6.20 -10.83 -11.50
N ARG A 97 7.16 -10.97 -10.58
CA ARG A 97 8.26 -10.02 -10.42
C ARG A 97 9.14 -10.05 -11.67
N GLY A 98 9.39 -8.88 -12.25
CA GLY A 98 10.18 -8.75 -13.48
C GLY A 98 9.39 -9.02 -14.77
N ALA A 99 8.13 -9.43 -14.69
CA ALA A 99 7.26 -9.60 -15.85
C ALA A 99 6.79 -8.26 -16.43
N SER A 100 6.30 -8.29 -17.68
CA SER A 100 5.75 -7.12 -18.35
C SER A 100 4.55 -6.53 -17.59
N PRO A 101 4.26 -5.23 -17.76
CA PRO A 101 3.09 -4.60 -17.16
C PRO A 101 1.77 -5.34 -17.47
N GLN A 102 1.62 -5.85 -18.69
CA GLN A 102 0.46 -6.60 -19.15
C GLN A 102 0.35 -7.94 -18.42
N ALA A 103 1.45 -8.70 -18.29
CA ALA A 103 1.47 -9.97 -17.58
C ALA A 103 1.13 -9.80 -16.09
N ARG A 104 1.66 -8.74 -15.45
CA ARG A 104 1.33 -8.38 -14.08
C ARG A 104 -0.15 -8.03 -13.93
N LEU A 105 -0.72 -7.28 -14.88
CA LEU A 105 -2.14 -6.92 -14.86
C LEU A 105 -3.04 -8.16 -14.97
N VAL A 106 -2.72 -9.07 -15.90
CA VAL A 106 -3.46 -10.33 -16.07
C VAL A 106 -3.42 -11.13 -14.78
N ALA A 107 -2.23 -11.35 -14.20
CA ALA A 107 -2.12 -12.11 -12.95
C ALA A 107 -2.90 -11.47 -11.78
N ARG A 108 -2.91 -10.14 -11.67
CA ARG A 108 -3.71 -9.44 -10.65
C ARG A 108 -5.21 -9.64 -10.86
N LYS A 109 -5.69 -9.56 -12.10
CA LYS A 109 -7.10 -9.77 -12.42
C LYS A 109 -7.53 -11.22 -12.17
N THR A 110 -6.69 -12.18 -12.52
CA THR A 110 -7.02 -13.61 -12.39
C THR A 110 -6.90 -14.09 -10.95
N TYR A 111 -5.83 -13.73 -10.25
CA TYR A 111 -5.48 -14.34 -8.96
C TYR A 111 -5.65 -13.40 -7.77
N SER A 112 -5.33 -12.11 -7.91
CA SER A 112 -5.40 -11.16 -6.78
C SER A 112 -6.82 -10.64 -6.56
N ALA A 113 -7.58 -10.36 -7.62
CA ALA A 113 -8.95 -9.83 -7.54
C ALA A 113 -9.88 -10.63 -6.63
N PRO A 114 -10.01 -11.97 -6.75
CA PRO A 114 -10.91 -12.73 -5.87
C PRO A 114 -10.49 -12.67 -4.39
N ILE A 115 -9.19 -12.57 -4.09
CA ILE A 115 -8.70 -12.43 -2.72
C ILE A 115 -9.08 -11.05 -2.15
N VAL A 116 -9.01 -10.01 -2.97
CA VAL A 116 -9.42 -8.66 -2.57
C VAL A 116 -10.93 -8.59 -2.36
N ASP A 117 -11.71 -9.27 -3.19
CA ASP A 117 -13.17 -9.32 -3.02
C ASP A 117 -13.57 -10.04 -1.74
N ALA A 118 -12.87 -11.11 -1.36
CA ALA A 118 -13.07 -11.81 -0.08
C ALA A 118 -12.69 -10.97 1.17
N LEU A 119 -11.96 -9.86 1.00
CA LEU A 119 -11.61 -8.92 2.07
C LEU A 119 -12.60 -7.77 2.23
N LYS A 120 -13.56 -7.62 1.31
CA LYS A 120 -14.60 -6.60 1.40
C LYS A 120 -15.63 -7.02 2.47
N PRO A 121 -16.13 -6.06 3.28
CA PRO A 121 -17.16 -6.33 4.29
C PRO A 121 -18.49 -6.74 3.65
#